data_AF-A0A8C6I4S2-F1
#
_entry.id   AF-A0A8C6I4S2-F1
#
_cell.length_a   1.000
_cell.length_b   1.000
_cell.length_c   1.000
_cell.angle_alpha   90.00
_cell.angle_beta   90.00
_cell.angle_gamma   90.00
#
_symmetry.space_group_name_H-M   'P 1'
#
loop_
_entity.id
_entity.type
_entity.pdbx_description
1 polymer ?
#
loop_
_entity_poly.entity_id
_entity_poly.type
_entity_poly.pdbx_seq_one_letter_code
_entity_poly.pdbx_strand_id
1 'polypeptide(L)'
;MEENSGFRKELVSRLLHLHFRDCKTKGLGHQWGGEYVGHREGGCPMTPPPSPFPPVSGDALQLMAEFLRIFVLEAAVRGVWQAQAEDLDVVEVDQLEKVLPQLLLDF
;
A
#
# COMPACT_ATOMS: atom_id res chain seq x y z
N MET A 1 18.66 3.96 20.61
CA MET A 1 17.89 4.73 19.62
C MET A 1 17.34 3.72 18.64
N GLU A 2 16.10 3.28 18.79
CA GLU A 2 15.45 2.47 17.75
C GLU A 2 15.17 3.40 16.57
N GLU A 3 16.02 3.33 15.56
CA GLU A 3 15.71 3.89 14.26
C GLU A 3 14.59 3.01 13.69
N ASN A 4 13.35 3.47 13.83
CA ASN A 4 12.16 2.74 13.46
C ASN A 4 12.11 2.64 11.92
N SER A 5 12.83 1.67 11.35
CA SER A 5 12.85 1.44 9.91
C SER A 5 11.43 1.11 9.45
N GLY A 6 10.91 1.94 8.55
CA GLY A 6 9.53 1.88 8.09
C GLY A 6 9.42 2.39 6.67
N PHE A 7 8.30 2.09 6.01
CA PHE A 7 8.09 2.49 4.64
C PHE A 7 7.84 4.01 4.54
N ARG A 8 8.61 4.69 3.69
CA ARG A 8 8.38 6.11 3.40
C ARG A 8 6.99 6.29 2.77
N LYS A 9 6.18 7.21 3.31
CA LYS A 9 4.83 7.51 2.79
C LYS A 9 4.82 7.79 1.29
N GLU A 10 5.85 8.47 0.78
CA GLU A 10 5.99 8.75 -0.65
C GLU A 10 6.14 7.47 -1.49
N LEU A 11 6.89 6.48 -0.99
CA LEU A 11 7.02 5.18 -1.65
C LEU A 11 5.69 4.42 -1.62
N VAL A 12 5.03 4.37 -0.46
CA VAL A 12 3.73 3.71 -0.30
C VAL A 12 2.70 4.35 -1.23
N SER A 13 2.66 5.68 -1.30
CA SER A 13 1.81 6.42 -2.23
C SER A 13 2.08 6.02 -3.68
N ARG A 14 3.34 5.93 -4.11
CA ARG A 14 3.69 5.50 -5.48
C ARG A 14 3.29 4.06 -5.76
N LEU A 15 3.47 3.14 -4.82
CA LEU A 15 3.04 1.74 -4.94
C LEU A 15 1.51 1.65 -5.12
N LEU A 16 0.74 2.35 -4.29
CA LEU A 16 -0.72 2.36 -4.38
C LEU A 16 -1.19 2.95 -5.73
N HIS A 17 -0.67 4.12 -6.11
CA HIS A 17 -1.08 4.77 -7.36
C HIS A 17 -0.62 4.02 -8.62
N LEU A 18 0.42 3.20 -8.54
CA LEU A 18 0.82 2.30 -9.63
C LEU A 18 -0.30 1.29 -9.92
N HIS A 19 -0.86 0.65 -8.89
CA HIS A 19 -1.91 -0.34 -9.02
C HIS A 19 -3.31 0.27 -9.23
N PHE A 20 -3.55 1.48 -8.74
CA PHE A 20 -4.76 2.21 -9.10
C PHE A 20 -4.80 2.48 -10.61
N ARG A 21 -3.68 2.82 -11.24
CA ARG A 21 -3.63 3.07 -12.69
C ARG A 21 -3.82 1.82 -13.57
N ASP A 22 -3.82 0.63 -13.00
CA ASP A 22 -4.10 -0.61 -13.74
C ASP A 22 -5.54 -0.60 -14.28
N CYS A 23 -5.73 -0.94 -15.55
CA CYS A 23 -7.01 -0.84 -16.24
C CYS A 23 -8.08 -1.81 -15.72
N LYS A 24 -7.74 -2.74 -14.82
CA LYS A 24 -8.68 -3.66 -14.17
C LYS A 24 -9.44 -3.09 -12.97
N THR A 25 -8.96 -2.01 -12.34
CA THR A 25 -9.63 -1.34 -11.20
C THR A 25 -10.60 -0.25 -11.65
N LYS A 26 -10.75 -0.02 -12.96
CA LYS A 26 -11.72 0.90 -13.58
C LYS A 26 -13.19 0.44 -13.47
N GLY A 27 -13.48 -0.44 -12.52
CA GLY A 27 -14.84 -0.84 -12.17
C GLY A 27 -15.49 0.25 -11.33
N LEU A 28 -16.06 1.25 -12.01
CA LEU A 28 -17.24 2.05 -11.68
C LEU A 28 -17.09 3.42 -12.35
N GLY A 29 -17.51 3.46 -13.62
CA GLY A 29 -18.01 4.69 -14.21
C GLY A 29 -19.28 5.11 -13.46
N HIS A 30 -19.12 5.75 -12.32
CA HIS A 30 -20.14 6.63 -11.75
C HIS A 30 -19.45 7.91 -11.34
N GLN A 31 -19.64 8.90 -12.21
CA GLN A 31 -19.61 10.33 -11.96
C GLN A 31 -19.44 10.70 -10.48
N TRP A 32 -18.22 11.07 -10.10
CA TRP A 32 -17.98 11.78 -8.84
C TRP A 32 -18.54 13.19 -8.98
N GLY A 33 -19.82 13.32 -8.62
CA GLY A 33 -20.51 14.59 -8.46
C GLY A 33 -20.01 15.30 -7.20
N GLY A 34 -18.99 16.14 -7.37
CA GLY A 34 -18.69 17.22 -6.43
C GLY A 34 -19.32 18.50 -6.96
N GLU A 35 -20.27 19.03 -6.21
CA GLU A 35 -20.96 20.29 -6.49
C GLU A 35 -19.94 21.44 -6.60
N TYR A 36 -19.63 21.86 -7.84
CA TYR A 36 -18.95 23.12 -8.06
C TYR A 36 -19.99 24.23 -8.01
N VAL A 37 -20.25 24.79 -6.82
CA VAL A 37 -20.92 26.09 -6.72
C VAL A 37 -19.89 27.16 -7.10
N GLY A 38 -19.88 27.54 -8.37
CA GLY A 38 -19.16 28.69 -8.86
C GLY A 38 -20.08 29.90 -8.99
N HIS A 39 -19.78 30.98 -8.27
CA HIS A 39 -19.96 32.31 -8.84
C HIS A 39 -18.61 33.01 -8.98
N ARG A 40 -18.39 33.50 -10.20
CA ARG A 40 -17.12 33.84 -10.83
C ARG A 40 -16.92 35.35 -10.76
N GLU A 41 -15.74 35.80 -10.34
CA GLU A 41 -15.07 36.96 -10.95
C GLU A 41 -13.54 36.78 -10.86
N GLY A 42 -12.87 36.73 -12.02
CA GLY A 42 -11.43 37.01 -12.17
C GLY A 42 -10.43 35.86 -11.95
N GLY A 43 -9.99 35.22 -13.04
CA GLY A 43 -8.79 34.36 -13.10
C GLY A 43 -9.12 32.87 -13.23
N CYS A 44 -8.68 32.22 -14.31
CA CYS A 44 -8.74 30.77 -14.44
C CYS A 44 -7.60 30.15 -13.62
N PRO A 45 -7.84 29.45 -12.51
CA PRO A 45 -6.82 28.60 -11.93
C PRO A 45 -6.68 27.41 -12.88
N MET A 46 -5.49 27.23 -13.46
CA MET A 46 -5.14 26.00 -14.17
C MET A 46 -5.02 24.90 -13.13
N THR A 47 -6.14 24.37 -12.63
CA THR A 47 -6.12 23.14 -11.86
C THR A 47 -5.80 22.01 -12.85
N PRO A 48 -4.75 21.21 -12.59
CA PRO A 48 -4.46 20.06 -13.44
C PRO A 48 -5.69 19.15 -13.46
N PRO A 49 -5.95 18.45 -14.59
CA PRO A 49 -7.05 17.50 -14.65
C PRO A 49 -6.95 16.55 -13.46
N PRO A 50 -8.04 16.31 -12.72
CA PRO A 50 -8.00 15.43 -11.56
C PRO A 50 -7.47 14.08 -12.02
N SER A 51 -6.52 13.54 -11.26
CA SER A 51 -6.08 12.16 -11.49
C SER A 51 -7.31 11.26 -11.56
N PRO A 52 -7.33 10.24 -12.42
CA PRO A 52 -8.47 9.32 -12.55
C PRO A 52 -8.81 8.57 -11.25
N PHE A 53 -7.97 8.71 -10.22
CA PHE A 53 -8.16 8.17 -8.88
C PHE A 53 -8.08 9.31 -7.85
N PRO A 54 -8.95 9.30 -6.82
CA PRO A 54 -8.87 10.24 -5.72
C PRO A 54 -7.54 10.08 -4.97
N PRO A 55 -6.94 11.17 -4.45
CA PRO A 55 -5.73 11.09 -3.65
C PRO A 55 -5.97 10.29 -2.36
N VAL A 56 -5.00 9.50 -1.94
CA VAL A 56 -5.03 8.79 -0.65
C VAL A 56 -4.72 9.78 0.47
N SER A 57 -5.51 9.80 1.55
CA SER A 57 -5.28 10.69 2.69
C SER A 57 -3.96 10.38 3.39
N GLY A 58 -3.36 11.39 4.04
CA GLY A 58 -2.09 11.24 4.76
C GLY A 58 -2.14 10.22 5.91
N ASP A 59 -3.30 10.08 6.55
CA ASP A 59 -3.54 9.10 7.62
C ASP A 59 -3.68 7.69 7.05
N ALA A 60 -4.40 7.52 5.95
CA ALA A 60 -4.47 6.24 5.26
C ALA A 60 -3.09 5.81 4.76
N LEU A 61 -2.27 6.73 4.24
CA LEU A 61 -0.88 6.44 3.87
C LEU A 61 -0.02 6.03 5.07
N GLN A 62 -0.23 6.62 6.25
CA GLN A 62 0.46 6.19 7.48
C GLN A 62 0.06 4.77 7.86
N LEU A 63 -1.25 4.48 7.87
CA LEU A 63 -1.75 3.14 8.19
C LEU A 63 -1.23 2.12 7.17
N MET A 64 -1.18 2.46 5.89
CA MET A 64 -0.63 1.55 4.88
C MET A 64 0.88 1.33 5.03
N ALA A 65 1.63 2.34 5.48
CA ALA A 65 3.05 2.17 5.76
C ALA A 65 3.28 1.19 6.92
N GLU A 66 2.48 1.29 7.99
CA GLU A 66 2.56 0.34 9.11
C GLU A 66 2.06 -1.05 8.72
N PHE A 67 0.98 -1.14 7.94
CA PHE A 67 0.47 -2.41 7.44
C PHE A 67 1.53 -3.16 6.63
N LEU A 68 2.17 -2.50 5.66
CA LEU A 68 3.23 -3.11 4.84
C LEU A 68 4.41 -3.54 5.70
N ARG A 69 4.74 -2.77 6.74
CA ARG A 69 5.78 -3.13 7.69
C ARG A 69 5.43 -4.40 8.46
N ILE A 70 4.22 -4.47 9.01
CA ILE A 70 3.74 -5.64 9.75
C ILE A 70 3.73 -6.87 8.84
N PHE A 71 3.24 -6.74 7.59
CA PHE A 71 3.25 -7.81 6.61
C PHE A 71 4.67 -8.38 6.36
N VAL A 72 5.66 -7.52 6.17
CA VAL A 72 7.07 -7.95 5.96
C VAL A 72 7.67 -8.56 7.22
N LEU A 73 7.38 -7.99 8.39
CA LEU A 73 7.87 -8.54 9.67
C LEU A 73 7.26 -9.91 9.97
N GLU A 74 5.95 -10.09 9.73
CA GLU A 74 5.27 -11.38 9.89
C GLU A 74 5.86 -12.43 8.94
N ALA A 75 6.11 -12.08 7.67
CA ALA A 75 6.77 -12.97 6.73
C ALA A 75 8.15 -13.42 7.23
N ALA A 76 8.96 -12.48 7.72
CA ALA A 76 10.29 -12.77 8.23
C ALA A 76 10.26 -13.65 9.49
N VAL A 77 9.41 -13.32 10.47
CA VAL A 77 9.32 -14.06 11.74
C VAL A 77 8.82 -15.48 11.51
N ARG A 78 7.79 -15.67 10.67
CA ARG A 78 7.31 -17.02 10.32
C ARG A 78 8.35 -17.81 9.54
N GLY A 79 9.07 -17.17 8.62
CA GLY A 79 10.19 -17.80 7.91
C GLY A 79 11.28 -18.29 8.87
N VAL A 80 11.63 -17.49 9.89
CA VAL A 80 12.58 -17.87 10.94
C VAL A 80 12.08 -19.08 11.74
N TRP A 81 10.83 -19.07 12.19
CA TRP A 81 10.26 -20.21 12.92
C TRP A 81 10.20 -21.47 12.08
N GLN A 82 9.92 -21.35 10.78
CA GLN A 82 9.91 -22.49 9.87
C GLN A 82 11.32 -23.06 9.64
N ALA A 83 12.35 -22.21 9.49
CA ALA A 83 13.74 -22.65 9.39
C ALA A 83 14.22 -23.32 10.68
N GLN A 84 13.86 -22.76 11.84
CA GLN A 84 14.17 -23.34 13.13
C GLN A 84 13.52 -24.72 13.33
N ALA A 85 12.27 -24.89 12.87
CA ALA A 85 11.58 -26.18 12.91
C ALA A 85 12.24 -27.25 12.02
N GLU A 86 13.04 -26.81 11.04
CA GLU A 86 13.79 -27.66 10.11
C GLU A 86 15.30 -27.76 10.46
N ASP A 87 15.69 -27.25 11.64
CA ASP A 87 17.08 -27.23 12.14
C ASP A 87 18.07 -26.50 11.20
N LEU A 88 17.59 -25.42 10.58
CA LEU A 88 18.38 -24.53 9.73
C LEU A 88 18.68 -23.20 10.44
N ASP A 89 19.86 -22.65 10.18
CA ASP A 89 20.35 -21.38 10.74
C ASP A 89 19.99 -20.16 9.88
N VAL A 90 19.59 -20.39 8.63
CA VAL A 90 19.22 -19.35 7.65
C VAL A 90 17.85 -19.67 7.05
N VAL A 91 17.05 -18.62 6.85
CA VAL A 91 15.77 -18.73 6.13
C VAL A 91 16.05 -18.77 4.63
N GLU A 92 15.86 -19.94 4.03
CA GLU A 92 15.87 -20.09 2.58
C GLU A 92 14.46 -19.90 1.99
N VAL A 93 14.38 -19.86 0.66
CA VAL A 93 13.09 -19.68 -0.06
C VAL A 93 12.10 -20.79 0.29
N ASP A 94 12.57 -22.02 0.45
CA ASP A 94 11.75 -23.20 0.76
C ASP A 94 10.93 -23.03 2.05
N GLN A 95 11.49 -22.39 3.07
CA GLN A 95 10.80 -22.14 4.34
C GLN A 95 9.79 -21.01 4.20
N LEU A 96 10.13 -19.96 3.45
CA LEU A 96 9.20 -18.87 3.19
C LEU A 96 7.97 -19.36 2.39
N GLU A 97 8.18 -20.23 1.39
CA GLU A 97 7.09 -20.83 0.60
C GLU A 97 6.13 -21.65 1.45
N LYS A 98 6.61 -22.33 2.49
CA LYS A 98 5.77 -23.12 3.41
C LYS A 98 4.85 -22.25 4.27
N VAL A 99 5.31 -21.06 4.68
CA VAL A 99 4.51 -20.15 5.51
C VAL A 99 3.64 -19.19 4.70
N LEU A 100 3.94 -19.01 3.42
CA LEU A 100 3.26 -18.07 2.53
C LEU A 100 1.74 -18.29 2.42
N PRO A 101 1.20 -19.53 2.32
CA PRO A 101 -0.24 -19.73 2.20
C PRO A 101 -1.01 -19.17 3.41
N GLN A 102 -0.54 -19.44 4.63
CA GLN A 102 -1.20 -18.92 5.84
C GLN A 102 -0.96 -17.42 6.01
N LEU A 103 0.25 -16.94 5.68
CA LEU A 103 0.54 -15.50 5.69
C LEU A 103 -0.45 -14.73 4.81
N LEU A 104 -0.75 -15.23 3.61
CA LEU A 104 -1.70 -14.58 2.69
C LEU A 104 -3.17 -14.73 3.11
N LEU A 105 -3.50 -15.64 4.02
CA LEU A 105 -4.86 -15.79 4.56
C LEU A 105 -5.12 -14.87 5.76
N ASP A 106 -4.06 -14.47 6.46
CA ASP A 106 -4.16 -13.61 7.63
C ASP A 106 -4.34 -12.11 7.26
N PHE A 107 -4.13 -11.76 5.99
CA PHE A 107 -4.18 -10.40 5.44
C PHE A 107 -5.13 -10.33 4.24
#